data_AF-A0A7V9WKB9-F1
#
_entry.id   AF-A0A7V9WKB9-F1
#
_cell.length_a   1.000
_cell.length_b   1.000
_cell.length_c   1.000
_cell.angle_alpha   90.00
_cell.angle_beta   90.00
_cell.angle_gamma   90.00
#
_symmetry.space_group_name_H-M   'P 1'
#
loop_
_entity.id
_entity.type
_entity.pdbx_description
1 polymer ?
#
loop_
_entity_poly.entity_id
_entity_poly.type
_entity_poly.pdbx_seq_one_letter_code
_entity_poly.pdbx_strand_id
1 'polypeptide(L)' 'MITRPEALAALERDDFDVVVIGGGITGAGVALDAASRGYSVALVEKADYA' A
#
# COMPACT_ATOMS: atom_id res chain seq x y z
N MET A 1 8.26 -2.14 11.44
CA MET A 1 7.30 -1.07 11.12
C MET A 1 8.02 -0.13 10.19
N ILE A 2 7.53 0.07 8.97
CA ILE A 2 8.14 1.02 8.01
C ILE A 2 7.83 2.44 8.45
N THR A 3 8.80 3.34 8.39
CA THR A 3 8.57 4.76 8.68
C THR A 3 8.02 5.49 7.46
N ARG A 4 7.36 6.64 7.65
CA ARG A 4 6.85 7.45 6.53
C ARG A 4 7.94 7.84 5.51
N PRO A 5 9.15 8.30 5.91
CA PRO A 5 10.21 8.61 4.95
C PRO A 5 10.65 7.40 4.13
N GLU A 6 10.78 6.22 4.76
CA GLU A 6 11.14 4.98 4.05
C GLU A 6 10.07 4.56 3.05
N ALA A 7 8.79 4.66 3.44
CA ALA A 7 7.67 4.36 2.54
C ALA A 7 7.63 5.30 1.33
N LEU A 8 7.87 6.59 1.53
CA LEU A 8 7.93 7.56 0.42
C LEU A 8 9.11 7.29 -0.52
N ALA A 9 10.28 6.95 0.03
CA ALA A 9 11.44 6.60 -0.77
C ALA A 9 11.20 5.34 -1.63
N ALA A 10 10.48 4.35 -1.09
CA ALA A 10 10.07 3.17 -1.86
C ALA A 10 9.08 3.54 -2.98
N LEU A 11 8.08 4.38 -2.71
CA LEU A 11 7.13 4.86 -3.72
C LEU A 11 7.79 5.65 -4.86
N GLU A 12 8.92 6.31 -4.62
CA GLU A 12 9.67 7.05 -5.65
C GLU A 12 10.61 6.17 -6.48
N ARG A 13 11.09 5.05 -5.92
CA ARG A 13 12.20 4.27 -6.49
C ARG A 13 11.80 2.91 -7.02
N ASP A 14 10.77 2.32 -6.45
CA ASP A 14 10.36 0.94 -6.72
C ASP A 14 9.10 0.93 -7.58
N ASP A 15 9.04 -0.04 -8.49
CA ASP A 15 7.80 -0.34 -9.21
C ASP A 15 6.93 -1.27 -8.37
N PHE A 16 5.61 -1.05 -8.42
CA PHE A 16 4.61 -1.89 -7.76
C PHE A 16 3.65 -2.46 -8.80
N ASP A 17 3.30 -3.73 -8.65
CA ASP A 17 2.32 -4.40 -9.51
C ASP A 17 0.91 -3.80 -9.31
N VAL A 18 0.60 -3.35 -8.09
CA VAL A 18 -0.70 -2.78 -7.71
C VAL A 18 -0.53 -1.56 -6.81
N VAL A 19 -1.26 -0.48 -7.13
CA VAL A 19 -1.40 0.70 -6.26
C VAL A 19 -2.86 0.83 -5.81
N VAL A 20 -3.08 0.85 -4.50
CA VAL A 20 -4.39 1.02 -3.85
C VAL A 20 -4.46 2.40 -3.21
N ILE A 21 -5.49 3.17 -3.56
CA ILE A 21 -5.75 4.49 -2.98
C ILE A 21 -6.97 4.39 -2.05
N GLY A 22 -6.72 4.61 -0.75
CA GLY A 22 -7.70 4.48 0.34
C GLY A 22 -7.41 3.26 1.23
N GLY A 23 -7.28 3.49 2.53
CA GLY A 23 -6.97 2.50 3.56
C GLY A 23 -8.16 2.00 4.38
N GLY A 24 -9.39 2.31 3.95
CA GLY A 24 -10.60 1.75 4.55
C GLY A 24 -10.76 0.25 4.28
N ILE A 25 -11.86 -0.36 4.76
CA ILE A 25 -12.07 -1.83 4.69
C ILE A 25 -11.92 -2.41 3.28
N THR A 26 -12.41 -1.71 2.27
CA THR A 26 -12.32 -2.14 0.87
C THR A 26 -10.86 -2.10 0.38
N GLY A 27 -10.15 -1.00 0.63
CA GLY A 27 -8.77 -0.85 0.17
C GLY A 27 -7.81 -1.80 0.88
N ALA A 28 -7.96 -1.96 2.19
CA ALA A 28 -7.21 -2.95 2.96
C ALA A 28 -7.48 -4.38 2.47
N GLY A 29 -8.73 -4.73 2.19
CA GLY A 29 -9.10 -6.04 1.64
C GLY A 29 -8.50 -6.30 0.26
N VAL A 30 -8.53 -5.30 -0.63
CA VAL A 30 -7.91 -5.38 -1.97
C VAL A 30 -6.39 -5.52 -1.86
N ALA A 31 -5.75 -4.72 -1.01
CA ALA A 31 -4.30 -4.80 -0.81
C ALA A 31 -3.88 -6.16 -0.25
N LEU A 32 -4.65 -6.72 0.70
CA LEU A 32 -4.41 -8.05 1.24
C LEU A 32 -4.61 -9.14 0.18
N ASP A 33 -5.68 -9.09 -0.60
CA ASP A 33 -5.93 -10.07 -1.67
C ASP A 33 -4.79 -10.04 -2.70
N ALA A 34 -4.39 -8.86 -3.19
CA ALA A 34 -3.28 -8.71 -4.13
C ALA A 34 -1.95 -9.22 -3.56
N ALA A 35 -1.60 -8.82 -2.34
CA ALA A 35 -0.38 -9.28 -1.68
C ALA A 35 -0.38 -10.80 -1.45
N SER A 36 -1.52 -11.40 -1.09
CA SER A 36 -1.65 -12.84 -0.88
C SER A 36 -1.44 -13.66 -2.16
N ARG A 37 -1.61 -13.04 -3.32
CA ARG A 37 -1.36 -13.61 -4.65
C ARG A 37 0.08 -13.40 -5.13
N GLY A 38 0.92 -12.74 -4.33
CA GLY A 38 2.34 -12.52 -4.63
C GLY A 38 2.64 -11.22 -5.37
N TYR A 39 1.65 -10.32 -5.54
CA TYR A 39 1.90 -9.00 -6.11
C TYR A 39 2.58 -8.08 -5.10
N SER A 40 3.48 -7.23 -5.59
CA SER A 40 3.96 -6.06 -4.86
C SER A 40 2.85 -5.00 -4.82
N VAL A 41 2.55 -4.49 -3.61
CA VAL A 41 1.41 -3.58 -3.40
C VAL A 41 1.83 -2.32 -2.66
N ALA A 42 1.48 -1.17 -3.21
CA ALA A 42 1.51 0.12 -2.52
C ALA A 42 0.09 0.51 -2.09
N LEU A 43 -0.13 0.79 -0.80
CA LEU A 43 -1.39 1.34 -0.30
C LEU A 43 -1.16 2.73 0.30
N VAL A 44 -1.95 3.71 -0.15
CA VAL A 44 -1.85 5.11 0.30
C VAL A 44 -3.19 5.56 0.87
N GLU A 45 -3.18 6.10 2.08
CA GLU A 45 -4.33 6.70 2.76
C GLU A 45 -3.99 8.13 3.20
N LYS A 46 -4.98 9.01 3.14
CA LYS A 46 -4.88 10.42 3.55
C LYS A 46 -4.88 10.57 5.07
N ALA A 47 -5.72 9.78 5.76
CA ALA A 47 -5.89 9.80 7.20
C ALA A 47 -5.09 8.68 7.89
N ASP A 48 -5.27 8.55 9.21
CA ASP A 48 -4.81 7.34 9.90
C ASP A 48 -5.60 6.12 9.39
N TYR A 49 -5.05 4.93 9.58
CA TYR A 49 -5.81 3.71 9.34
C TYR A 49 -6.99 3.67 10.34
N ALA A 50 -8.14 3.15 9.89
CA ALA A 50 -9.34 3.08 10.70
C ALA A 50 -9.12 2.31 12.02
#